data_AF-A0ABC9VVR3-F1
#
_entry.id   AF-A0ABC9VVR3-F1
#
_cell.length_a   1.000
_cell.length_b   1.000
_cell.length_c   1.000
_cell.angle_alpha   90.00
_cell.angle_beta   90.00
_cell.angle_gamma   90.00
#
_symmetry.space_group_name_H-M   'P 1'
#
loop_
_entity.id
_entity.type
_entity.pdbx_description
1 polymer ?
#
loop_
_entity_poly.entity_id
_entity_poly.type
_entity_poly.pdbx_seq_one_letter_code
_entity_poly.pdbx_strand_id
1 'polypeptide(L)'
;MYGEERTVAGSWGPAKRNKMLLTEAHRTAVKVIRRMQYFVARRKFQQARKPYDVRDVIEQYSQGHLNMMVRIKELQRRLDHSLGKPGLFLPEKGVDKGYYTVGARLIRLEDKVSWMVSENRIHI
;
A
#
# COMPACT_ATOMS: atom_id res chain seq x y z
N MET A 1 33.38 -67.52 -0.22
CA MET A 1 34.49 -66.62 0.14
C MET A 1 35.05 -66.07 -1.17
N TYR A 2 34.88 -64.85 -1.66
CA TYR A 2 34.27 -63.55 -1.37
C TYR A 2 34.08 -62.95 -2.80
N GLY A 3 33.21 -62.04 -3.16
CA GLY A 3 32.22 -61.19 -2.54
C GLY A 3 31.68 -60.34 -3.70
N GLU A 4 30.37 -60.17 -3.76
CA GLU A 4 29.67 -59.48 -4.84
C GLU A 4 29.88 -57.96 -4.73
N GLU A 5 30.75 -57.40 -5.57
CA GLU A 5 30.97 -55.95 -5.64
C GLU A 5 29.79 -55.27 -6.35
N ARG A 6 28.77 -54.92 -5.56
CA ARG A 6 27.79 -53.89 -5.91
C ARG A 6 28.49 -52.53 -6.02
N THR A 7 29.04 -52.21 -7.19
CA THR A 7 29.32 -50.82 -7.53
C THR A 7 28.02 -50.18 -8.03
N VAL A 8 27.31 -49.55 -7.09
CA VAL A 8 26.24 -48.58 -7.37
C VAL A 8 26.83 -47.45 -8.22
N ALA A 9 26.74 -47.57 -9.54
CA ALA A 9 27.01 -46.48 -10.47
C ALA A 9 25.96 -45.40 -10.21
N GLY A 10 26.34 -44.42 -9.38
CA GLY A 10 25.56 -43.24 -9.09
C GLY A 10 25.11 -42.59 -10.39
N SER A 11 23.80 -42.42 -10.51
CA SER A 11 23.15 -41.76 -11.63
C SER A 11 23.54 -40.28 -11.67
N TRP A 12 24.70 -39.98 -12.25
CA TRP A 12 25.04 -38.64 -12.72
C TRP A 12 24.24 -38.34 -13.99
N GLY A 13 22.91 -38.34 -13.88
CA GLY A 13 22.05 -37.68 -14.84
C GLY A 13 22.04 -36.18 -14.53
N PRO A 14 21.98 -35.28 -15.52
CA PRO A 14 21.85 -33.86 -15.24
C PRO A 14 20.62 -33.67 -14.37
N ALA A 15 20.80 -33.05 -13.19
CA ALA A 15 19.71 -32.65 -12.32
C ALA A 15 18.64 -32.02 -13.21
N LYS A 16 17.48 -32.68 -13.31
CA LYS A 16 16.36 -32.19 -14.11
C LYS A 16 16.03 -30.82 -13.54
N ARG A 17 16.54 -29.75 -14.16
CA ARG A 17 16.05 -28.40 -13.93
C ARG A 17 14.57 -28.53 -14.17
N ASN A 18 13.79 -28.50 -13.10
CA ASN A 18 12.35 -28.35 -13.17
C ASN A 18 12.11 -26.98 -13.81
N LYS A 19 12.24 -26.92 -15.14
CA LYS A 19 11.54 -25.95 -15.95
C LYS A 19 10.10 -26.29 -15.65
N MET A 20 9.52 -25.60 -14.66
CA MET A 20 8.07 -25.59 -14.47
C MET A 20 7.49 -25.51 -15.89
N LEU A 21 6.90 -26.60 -16.34
CA LEU A 21 6.42 -26.72 -17.70
C LEU A 21 5.23 -25.78 -17.77
N LEU A 22 5.49 -24.51 -18.13
CA LEU A 22 4.43 -23.57 -18.43
C LEU A 22 3.59 -24.23 -19.52
N THR A 23 2.32 -24.48 -19.19
CA THR A 23 1.32 -24.99 -20.12
C THR A 23 1.28 -24.09 -21.36
N GLU A 24 0.88 -24.63 -22.50
CA GLU A 24 0.79 -23.86 -23.74
C GLU A 24 -0.13 -22.63 -23.60
N ALA A 25 -1.14 -22.71 -22.73
CA ALA A 25 -1.97 -21.60 -22.33
C ALA A 25 -1.17 -20.48 -21.64
N HIS A 26 -0.31 -20.79 -20.66
CA HIS A 26 0.54 -19.80 -19.99
C HIS A 26 1.55 -19.16 -20.95
N ARG A 27 2.14 -19.95 -21.85
CA ARG A 27 3.07 -19.41 -22.86
C ARG A 27 2.38 -18.45 -23.82
N THR A 28 1.16 -18.78 -24.22
CA THR A 28 0.33 -17.93 -25.07
C THR A 28 -0.09 -16.65 -24.34
N ALA A 29 -0.54 -16.76 -23.08
CA ALA A 29 -0.87 -15.61 -22.25
C ALA A 29 0.32 -14.66 -22.10
N VAL A 30 1.53 -15.18 -21.83
CA VAL A 30 2.75 -14.37 -21.74
C VAL A 30 3.05 -13.65 -23.07
N LYS A 31 2.89 -14.32 -24.22
CA LYS A 31 3.07 -13.68 -25.54
C LYS A 31 2.08 -12.53 -25.74
N VAL A 32 0.82 -12.72 -25.38
CA VAL A 32 -0.23 -11.69 -25.50
C VAL A 32 0.09 -10.49 -24.61
N ILE A 33 0.41 -10.71 -23.34
CA ILE A 33 0.78 -9.65 -22.39
C ILE A 33 1.98 -8.85 -22.91
N ARG A 34 3.03 -9.53 -23.40
CA ARG A 34 4.21 -8.87 -23.99
C ARG A 34 3.85 -8.06 -25.23
N ARG A 35 2.96 -8.56 -26.09
CA ARG A 35 2.49 -7.83 -27.28
C ARG A 35 1.72 -6.57 -26.89
N MET A 36 0.87 -6.65 -25.87
CA MET A 36 0.14 -5.48 -25.32
C MET A 36 1.12 -4.45 -24.75
N GLN A 37 2.07 -4.88 -23.91
CA GLN A 37 3.12 -4.01 -23.37
C GLN A 37 3.95 -3.34 -24.46
N TYR A 38 4.31 -4.08 -25.52
CA TYR A 38 5.01 -3.53 -26.68
C TYR A 38 4.20 -2.43 -27.38
N PHE A 39 2.90 -2.61 -27.57
CA PHE A 39 2.06 -1.55 -28.16
C PHE A 39 1.97 -0.31 -27.28
N VAL A 40 1.91 -0.47 -25.95
CA VAL A 40 1.95 0.65 -25.00
C VAL A 40 3.31 1.37 -25.11
N ALA A 41 4.41 0.62 -25.09
CA ALA A 41 5.76 1.19 -25.23
C ALA A 41 5.94 1.91 -26.57
N ARG A 42 5.45 1.32 -27.68
CA ARG A 42 5.49 1.93 -29.01
C ARG A 42 4.73 3.24 -29.07
N ARG A 43 3.52 3.31 -28.48
CA ARG A 43 2.73 4.55 -28.40
C ARG A 43 3.45 5.62 -27.57
N LYS A 44 3.96 5.25 -26.38
CA LYS A 44 4.73 6.17 -25.52
C LYS A 44 5.98 6.69 -26.22
N PHE A 45 6.70 5.83 -26.94
CA PHE A 45 7.89 6.23 -27.70
C PHE A 45 7.54 7.16 -28.87
N GLN A 46 6.46 6.88 -29.59
CA GLN A 46 5.98 7.76 -30.65
C GLN A 46 5.51 9.12 -30.12
N GLN A 47 4.86 9.15 -28.95
CA GLN A 47 4.43 10.39 -28.29
C GLN A 47 5.63 11.20 -27.81
N ALA A 48 6.64 10.56 -27.20
CA ALA A 48 7.87 11.22 -26.76
C ALA A 48 8.73 11.80 -27.90
N ARG A 49 8.54 11.34 -29.14
CA ARG A 49 9.23 11.90 -30.32
C ARG A 49 8.56 13.16 -30.85
N LYS A 50 7.31 13.44 -30.48
CA LYS A 50 6.62 14.67 -30.89
C LYS A 50 7.03 15.80 -29.94
N PRO A 51 7.21 17.04 -30.44
CA PRO A 51 7.39 18.18 -29.55
C PRO A 51 6.17 18.30 -28.62
N TYR A 52 6.40 18.65 -27.35
CA TYR A 52 5.36 18.78 -26.35
C TYR A 52 4.29 19.79 -26.80
N ASP A 53 3.03 19.35 -26.81
CA ASP A 53 1.87 20.21 -27.03
C ASP A 53 1.46 20.85 -25.68
N VAL A 54 0.84 22.03 -25.69
CA VAL A 54 0.22 22.65 -24.51
C VAL A 54 -0.74 21.68 -23.83
N ARG A 55 -1.37 20.79 -24.62
CA ARG A 55 -2.18 19.68 -24.13
C ARG A 55 -1.43 18.71 -23.23
N ASP A 56 -0.18 18.35 -23.56
CA ASP A 56 0.63 17.44 -22.75
C ASP A 56 0.95 18.07 -21.37
N VAL A 57 1.18 19.39 -21.35
CA VAL A 57 1.42 20.15 -20.11
C VAL A 57 0.18 20.16 -19.23
N ILE A 58 -0.99 20.43 -19.81
CA ILE A 58 -2.27 20.44 -19.09
C ILE A 58 -2.60 19.03 -18.56
N GLU A 59 -2.41 18.01 -19.39
CA GLU A 59 -2.69 16.62 -19.01
C GLU A 59 -1.76 16.16 -17.87
N GLN A 60 -0.46 16.45 -17.96
CA GLN A 60 0.50 16.14 -16.90
C GLN A 60 0.15 16.84 -15.59
N TYR A 61 -0.19 18.14 -15.65
CA TYR A 61 -0.61 18.88 -14.46
C TYR A 61 -1.88 18.29 -13.84
N SER A 62 -2.88 17.95 -14.65
CA SER A 62 -4.13 17.36 -14.18
C SER A 62 -3.91 16.03 -13.44
N GLN A 63 -3.03 15.17 -13.96
CA GLN A 63 -2.67 13.89 -13.35
C GLN A 63 -1.86 14.08 -12.07
N GLY A 64 -0.91 15.02 -12.07
CA GLY A 64 -0.13 15.38 -10.88
C GLY A 64 -1.02 15.90 -9.75
N HIS A 65 -1.95 16.80 -10.08
CA HIS A 65 -2.91 17.35 -9.13
C HIS A 65 -3.82 16.27 -8.53
N LEU A 66 -4.39 15.39 -9.37
CA LEU A 66 -5.21 14.27 -8.90
C LEU A 66 -4.42 13.31 -7.99
N ASN A 67 -3.20 12.96 -8.36
CA ASN A 67 -2.33 12.10 -7.55
C ASN A 67 -2.05 12.72 -6.17
N MET A 68 -1.75 14.01 -6.13
CA MET A 68 -1.57 14.72 -4.85
C MET A 68 -2.86 14.74 -4.03
N MET A 69 -4.02 15.01 -4.65
CA MET A 69 -5.30 15.03 -3.95
C MET A 69 -5.66 13.67 -3.33
N VAL A 70 -5.44 12.56 -4.05
CA VAL A 70 -5.69 11.20 -3.52
C VAL A 70 -4.78 10.90 -2.33
N ARG A 71 -3.50 11.27 -2.41
CA ARG A 71 -2.57 11.11 -1.29
C ARG A 71 -2.99 11.93 -0.06
N ILE A 72 -3.41 13.18 -0.26
CA ILE A 72 -3.92 14.04 0.82
C ILE A 72 -5.16 13.41 1.46
N LYS A 73 -6.12 12.91 0.66
CA LYS A 73 -7.32 12.24 1.18
C LYS A 73 -7.00 10.98 1.96
N GLU A 74 -6.03 10.19 1.52
CA GLU A 74 -5.61 8.99 2.27
C GLU A 74 -4.94 9.34 3.60
N LEU A 75 -4.12 10.39 3.64
CA LEU A 75 -3.56 10.91 4.89
C LEU A 75 -4.65 11.43 5.83
N GLN A 76 -5.59 12.22 5.32
CA GLN A 76 -6.75 12.68 6.08
C GLN A 76 -7.57 11.51 6.64
N ARG A 77 -7.85 10.49 5.82
CA ARG A 77 -8.59 9.29 6.26
C ARG A 77 -7.87 8.54 7.38
N ARG A 78 -6.55 8.40 7.30
CA ARG A 78 -5.73 7.78 8.37
C ARG A 78 -5.76 8.60 9.64
N LEU A 79 -5.60 9.92 9.54
CA LEU A 79 -5.66 10.82 10.69
C LEU A 79 -7.03 10.82 11.35
N ASP A 80 -8.11 10.90 10.58
CA ASP A 80 -9.49 10.83 11.08
C ASP A 80 -9.75 9.51 11.81
N HIS A 81 -9.17 8.40 11.33
CA HIS A 81 -9.30 7.10 11.97
C HIS A 81 -8.50 6.99 13.28
N SER A 82 -7.28 7.53 13.33
CA SER A 82 -6.39 7.40 14.49
C SER A 82 -6.67 8.44 15.58
N LEU A 83 -6.82 9.70 15.19
CA LEU A 83 -6.94 10.84 16.10
C LEU A 83 -8.41 11.24 16.31
N GLY A 84 -9.26 11.00 15.31
CA GLY A 84 -10.62 11.51 15.26
C GLY A 84 -10.71 12.75 14.36
N LYS A 85 -11.93 13.08 13.93
CA LYS A 85 -12.15 14.23 13.05
C LYS A 85 -11.70 15.52 13.75
N PRO A 86 -11.18 16.54 13.03
CA PRO A 86 -10.74 17.80 13.64
C PRO A 86 -11.81 18.48 14.52
N GLY A 87 -13.08 18.36 14.15
CA GLY A 87 -14.21 18.89 14.94
C GLY A 87 -14.49 18.14 16.25
N LEU A 88 -13.85 16.99 16.49
CA LEU A 88 -13.96 16.22 17.74
C LEU A 88 -13.13 16.81 18.87
N PHE A 89 -12.14 17.67 18.54
CA PHE A 89 -11.29 18.36 19.52
C PHE A 89 -11.87 19.70 19.99
N LEU A 90 -13.04 20.10 19.47
CA LEU A 90 -13.73 21.30 19.96
C LEU A 90 -14.56 20.93 21.20
N PRO A 91 -14.42 21.69 22.31
CA PRO A 91 -15.05 21.38 23.59
C PRO A 91 -16.59 21.38 23.54
N GLU A 92 -17.19 22.01 22.53
CA GLU A 92 -18.64 22.20 22.43
C GLU A 92 -19.39 21.05 21.71
N LYS A 93 -18.67 20.12 21.04
CA LYS A 93 -19.30 19.05 20.22
C LYS A 93 -18.92 17.62 20.62
N GLY A 94 -18.23 17.46 21.75
CA GLY A 94 -17.68 16.19 22.21
C GLY A 94 -18.61 15.31 23.04
N VAL A 95 -19.89 15.66 23.20
CA VAL A 95 -20.77 14.98 24.17
C VAL A 95 -21.20 13.58 23.72
N ASP A 96 -21.23 13.28 22.42
CA ASP A 96 -21.72 11.97 21.97
C ASP A 96 -20.88 11.37 20.85
N LYS A 97 -20.24 10.23 21.13
CA LYS A 97 -20.26 8.98 20.34
C LYS A 97 -18.94 8.21 20.42
N GLY A 98 -19.01 7.00 21.01
CA GLY A 98 -18.39 5.71 20.64
C GLY A 98 -17.09 5.59 19.81
N TYR A 99 -16.26 6.61 19.68
CA TYR A 99 -15.03 6.54 18.89
C TYR A 99 -13.83 6.15 19.78
N TYR A 100 -13.19 5.03 19.47
CA TYR A 100 -11.98 4.53 20.13
C TYR A 100 -10.70 5.22 19.64
N THR A 101 -10.77 6.51 19.28
CA THR A 101 -9.61 7.26 18.76
C THR A 101 -8.68 7.68 19.90
N VAL A 102 -7.41 7.94 19.57
CA VAL A 102 -6.43 8.43 20.54
C VAL A 102 -6.86 9.78 21.12
N GLY A 103 -7.43 10.67 20.30
CA GLY A 103 -7.94 11.97 20.75
C GLY A 103 -9.07 11.85 21.78
N ALA A 104 -10.07 11.01 21.52
CA ALA A 104 -11.18 10.78 22.45
C ALA A 104 -10.69 10.17 23.78
N ARG A 105 -9.66 9.31 23.74
CA ARG A 105 -9.05 8.75 24.95
C ARG A 105 -8.28 9.81 25.74
N LEU A 106 -7.58 10.72 25.07
CA LEU A 106 -6.81 11.80 25.71
C LEU A 106 -7.73 12.77 26.45
N ILE A 107 -8.82 13.23 25.81
CA ILE A 107 -9.80 14.12 26.45
C ILE A 107 -10.35 13.51 27.74
N ARG A 108 -10.76 12.23 27.69
CA ARG A 108 -11.23 11.51 28.89
C ARG A 108 -10.17 11.40 29.99
N LEU A 109 -8.89 11.30 29.62
CA LEU A 109 -7.79 11.28 30.57
C LEU A 109 -7.58 12.67 31.19
N GLU A 110 -7.62 13.74 30.38
CA GLU A 110 -7.50 15.12 30.85
C GLU A 110 -8.61 15.47 31.86
N ASP A 111 -9.87 15.12 31.54
CA ASP A 111 -11.01 15.31 32.44
C ASP A 111 -10.82 14.56 33.77
N LYS A 112 -10.37 13.30 33.70
CA LYS A 112 -10.14 12.48 34.90
C LYS A 112 -8.99 13.03 35.76
N VAL A 113 -7.90 13.49 35.13
CA VAL A 113 -6.77 14.11 35.84
C VAL A 113 -7.21 15.42 36.49
N SER A 114 -7.99 16.24 35.79
CA SER A 114 -8.54 17.48 36.33
C SER A 114 -9.38 17.22 37.60
N TRP A 115 -10.27 16.22 37.54
CA TRP A 115 -11.04 15.75 38.70
C TRP A 115 -10.16 15.28 39.87
N MET A 116 -9.12 14.49 39.59
CA MET A 116 -8.20 14.02 40.65
C MET A 116 -7.44 15.19 41.30
N VAL A 117 -7.04 16.18 40.51
CA VAL A 117 -6.35 17.38 41.00
C VAL A 117 -7.29 18.29 41.80
N SER A 118 -8.56 18.42 41.40
CA SER A 118 -9.54 19.18 42.18
C SER A 118 -9.82 18.48 43.51
N GLU A 119 -10.03 17.16 43.52
CA GLU A 119 -10.32 16.38 44.73
C GLU A 119 -9.15 16.44 45.73
N ASN A 120 -7.91 16.34 45.25
CA ASN A 120 -6.74 16.40 46.13
C ASN A 120 -6.48 17.80 46.70
N ARG A 121 -7.05 18.85 46.10
CA ARG A 121 -6.92 20.24 46.57
C ARG A 121 -7.94 20.59 47.67
N ILE A 122 -9.01 19.81 47.82
CA ILE A 122 -10.03 20.01 48.86
C ILE A 122 -9.60 19.37 50.21
N HIS A 123 -8.51 18.59 50.20
CA HIS A 123 -8.01 17.84 51.36
C HIS A 123 -6.74 18.44 52.01
N ILE A 124 -6.33 19.66 51.63
CA ILE A 124 -5.25 20.46 52.23
C ILE A 124 -5.82 21.79 52.71
#